data_AF-H3SM06-F1
#
_entry.id   AF-H3SM06-F1
#
_cell.length_a   1.000
_cell.length_b   1.000
_cell.length_c   1.000
_cell.angle_alpha   90.00
_cell.angle_beta   90.00
_cell.angle_gamma   90.00
#
_symmetry.space_group_name_H-M   'P 1'
#
loop_
_entity.id
_entity.type
_entity.pdbx_description
1 polymer ?
#
loop_
_entity_poly.entity_id
_entity_poly.type
_entity_poly.pdbx_seq_one_letter_code
_entity_poly.pdbx_strand_id
1 'polypeptide(L)'
;MKKILFELVDEVIDEKSFLHFMNELRKDRSNHKEEWENESIEAFLEAAYDWGLTSIDGLTYYNKPDNPWKRCAQILYMGKIYE
;
A
#
# COMPACT_ATOMS: atom_id res chain seq x y z
N MET A 1 5.98 -12.47 16.41
CA MET A 1 6.74 -11.81 15.32
C MET A 1 5.95 -10.60 14.88
N LYS A 2 6.59 -9.44 14.71
CA LYS A 2 5.95 -8.26 14.13
C LYS A 2 5.80 -8.53 12.63
N LYS A 3 4.58 -8.55 12.10
CA LYS A 3 4.34 -8.73 10.67
C LYS A 3 4.88 -7.52 9.91
N ILE A 4 5.45 -7.73 8.73
CA ILE A 4 5.91 -6.65 7.86
C ILE A 4 4.72 -6.09 7.08
N LEU A 5 4.79 -4.82 6.65
CA LEU A 5 3.65 -4.14 6.00
C LEU A 5 3.08 -4.92 4.81
N PHE A 6 3.94 -5.57 4.03
CA PHE A 6 3.53 -6.41 2.92
C PHE A 6 2.54 -7.51 3.34
N GLU A 7 2.80 -8.20 4.45
CA GLU A 7 1.92 -9.24 4.98
C GLU A 7 0.57 -8.64 5.44
N LEU A 8 0.58 -7.43 6.00
CA LEU A 8 -0.64 -6.75 6.44
C LEU A 8 -1.53 -6.33 5.27
N VAL A 9 -0.95 -5.94 4.13
CA VAL A 9 -1.72 -5.68 2.89
C VAL A 9 -2.50 -6.92 2.47
N ASP A 10 -1.88 -8.10 2.57
CA ASP A 10 -2.51 -9.34 2.15
C ASP A 10 -3.67 -9.79 3.05
N GLU A 11 -3.66 -9.36 4.31
CA GLU A 11 -4.68 -9.66 5.32
C GLU A 11 -5.86 -8.69 5.33
N VAL A 12 -5.86 -7.66 4.47
CA VAL A 12 -7.00 -6.74 4.35
C VAL A 12 -8.18 -7.46 3.70
N ILE A 13 -9.24 -7.68 4.47
CA ILE A 13 -10.47 -8.36 4.04
C ILE A 13 -11.72 -7.50 4.23
N ASP A 14 -11.64 -6.44 5.04
CA ASP A 14 -12.74 -5.56 5.41
C ASP A 14 -12.23 -4.17 5.81
N GLU A 15 -13.14 -3.27 6.16
CA GLU A 15 -12.81 -1.91 6.60
C GLU A 15 -11.93 -1.90 7.87
N LYS A 16 -12.18 -2.82 8.80
CA LYS A 16 -11.45 -2.88 10.08
C LYS A 16 -9.99 -3.26 9.87
N SER A 17 -9.74 -4.27 9.05
CA SER A 17 -8.39 -4.70 8.66
C SER A 17 -7.70 -3.63 7.79
N PHE A 18 -8.43 -2.91 6.95
CA PHE A 18 -7.89 -1.77 6.21
C PHE A 18 -7.43 -0.63 7.12
N LEU A 19 -8.25 -0.21 8.10
CA LEU A 19 -7.88 0.82 9.07
C LEU A 19 -6.68 0.38 9.94
N HIS A 20 -6.60 -0.91 10.26
CA HIS A 20 -5.42 -1.48 10.92
C HIS A 20 -4.17 -1.32 10.06
N PHE A 21 -4.21 -1.72 8.78
CA PHE A 21 -3.12 -1.53 7.83
C PHE A 21 -2.70 -0.06 7.72
N MET A 22 -3.64 0.87 7.55
CA MET A 22 -3.34 2.31 7.46
C MET A 22 -2.60 2.84 8.70
N ASN A 23 -2.99 2.39 9.89
CA ASN A 23 -2.33 2.79 11.13
C ASN A 23 -0.90 2.24 11.20
N GLU A 24 -0.67 1.00 10.77
CA GLU A 24 0.68 0.44 10.71
C GLU A 24 1.52 1.11 9.61
N LEU A 25 0.95 1.47 8.46
CA LEU A 25 1.63 2.22 7.39
C LEU A 25 2.12 3.59 7.89
N ARG A 26 1.29 4.31 8.65
CA ARG A 26 1.68 5.59 9.28
C ARG A 26 2.82 5.42 10.29
N LYS A 27 2.75 4.37 11.12
CA LYS A 27 3.82 4.07 12.09
C LYS A 27 5.12 3.71 11.38
N ASP A 28 5.03 2.96 10.29
CA ASP A 28 6.19 2.59 9.48
C ASP A 28 6.87 3.83 8.88
N ARG A 29 6.10 4.75 8.27
CA ARG A 29 6.62 6.04 7.76
C ARG A 29 7.45 6.80 8.80
N SER A 30 7.01 6.74 10.07
CA SER A 30 7.62 7.47 11.18
C SER A 30 8.88 6.81 11.73
N ASN A 31 8.98 5.47 11.64
CA ASN A 31 10.06 4.69 12.25
C ASN A 31 11.13 4.24 11.24
N HIS A 32 10.78 4.17 9.96
CA HIS A 32 11.57 3.59 8.88
C HIS A 32 11.57 4.51 7.66
N LYS A 33 11.81 5.82 7.87
CA LYS A 33 11.68 6.83 6.81
C LYS A 33 12.64 6.56 5.65
N GLU A 34 13.81 6.02 5.94
CA GLU A 34 14.87 5.65 5.03
C GLU A 34 14.53 4.46 4.12
N GLU A 35 13.48 3.68 4.46
CA GLU A 35 13.01 2.55 3.65
C GLU A 35 11.91 2.95 2.64
N TRP A 36 11.57 4.24 2.55
CA TRP A 36 10.52 4.74 1.67
C TRP A 36 11.15 5.36 0.44
N GLU A 37 10.73 4.91 -0.75
CA GLU A 37 11.16 5.51 -2.02
C GLU A 37 10.65 6.96 -2.12
N ASN A 38 9.43 7.20 -1.63
CA ASN A 38 8.78 8.51 -1.70
C ASN A 38 8.83 9.26 -0.36
N GLU A 39 9.61 10.33 -0.31
CA GLU A 39 9.84 11.07 0.93
C GLU A 39 8.77 12.11 1.28
N SER A 40 8.12 12.72 0.28
CA SER A 40 7.05 13.70 0.47
C SER A 40 5.66 13.07 0.35
N ILE A 41 4.64 13.78 0.83
CA ILE A 41 3.25 13.31 0.68
C ILE A 41 2.81 13.35 -0.79
N GLU A 42 3.28 14.34 -1.54
CA GLU A 42 3.01 14.50 -2.97
C GLU A 42 3.57 13.31 -3.76
N ALA A 43 4.85 12.98 -3.57
CA ALA A 43 5.50 11.86 -4.26
C ALA A 43 4.84 10.52 -3.89
N PHE A 44 4.50 10.33 -2.62
CA PHE A 44 3.81 9.13 -2.15
C PHE A 44 2.45 8.95 -2.83
N LEU A 45 1.67 10.03 -2.93
CA LEU A 45 0.34 9.99 -3.56
C LEU A 45 0.43 9.84 -5.07
N GLU A 46 1.45 10.45 -5.71
CA GLU A 46 1.72 10.31 -7.14
C GLU A 46 2.09 8.86 -7.50
N ALA A 47 3.04 8.25 -6.79
CA ALA A 47 3.41 6.86 -7.00
C ALA A 47 2.25 5.88 -6.75
N ALA A 48 1.46 6.10 -5.69
CA ALA A 48 0.26 5.32 -5.41
C ALA A 48 -0.77 5.44 -6.56
N TYR A 49 -0.99 6.66 -7.05
CA TYR A 49 -1.90 6.94 -8.16
C TYR A 49 -1.42 6.27 -9.46
N ASP A 50 -0.17 6.47 -9.85
CA ASP A 50 0.40 5.96 -11.09
C ASP A 50 0.37 4.43 -11.15
N TRP A 51 0.75 3.78 -10.04
CA TRP A 51 0.63 2.33 -9.96
C TRP A 51 -0.85 1.88 -9.96
N GLY A 52 -1.72 2.60 -9.24
CA GLY A 52 -3.16 2.34 -9.22
C GLY A 52 -3.80 2.41 -10.60
N LEU A 53 -3.39 3.38 -11.41
CA LEU A 53 -3.83 3.57 -12.79
C LEU A 53 -3.28 2.46 -13.70
N THR A 54 -1.98 2.20 -13.62
CA THR A 54 -1.29 1.19 -14.45
C THR A 54 -1.85 -0.22 -14.21
N SER A 55 -2.23 -0.52 -12.96
CA SER A 55 -2.74 -1.83 -12.55
C SER A 55 -4.27 -1.93 -12.48
N ILE A 56 -5.01 -0.97 -13.04
CA ILE A 56 -6.48 -0.90 -12.93
C ILE A 56 -7.19 -2.14 -13.49
N ASP A 57 -6.59 -2.78 -14.50
CA ASP A 57 -7.05 -4.02 -15.14
C ASP A 57 -6.20 -5.24 -14.76
N GLY A 58 -5.35 -5.12 -13.73
CA GLY A 58 -4.33 -6.11 -13.39
C GLY A 58 -3.03 -5.93 -14.19
N LEU A 59 -2.02 -6.74 -13.89
CA LEU A 59 -0.73 -6.81 -14.60
C LEU A 59 -0.33 -8.28 -14.79
N THR A 60 0.68 -8.54 -15.61
CA THR A 60 1.23 -9.89 -15.86
C THR A 60 1.50 -10.69 -14.58
N TYR A 61 1.96 -10.02 -13.51
CA TYR A 61 2.29 -10.64 -12.22
C TYR A 61 1.44 -10.12 -11.06
N TYR A 62 0.34 -9.43 -11.36
CA TYR A 62 -0.55 -8.86 -10.36
C TYR A 62 -2.01 -9.09 -10.73
N ASN A 63 -2.69 -9.88 -9.92
CA ASN A 63 -4.13 -10.07 -10.02
C ASN A 63 -4.83 -9.05 -9.12
N LYS A 64 -5.64 -8.17 -9.72
CA LYS A 64 -6.42 -7.20 -8.97
C LYS A 64 -7.43 -7.92 -8.06
N PRO A 65 -7.47 -7.64 -6.74
CA PRO A 65 -8.48 -8.22 -5.87
C PRO A 65 -9.84 -7.58 -6.10
N ASP A 66 -10.91 -8.39 -6.01
CA ASP A 66 -12.29 -7.88 -6.04
C ASP A 66 -12.65 -7.09 -4.78
N ASN A 67 -11.95 -7.35 -3.66
CA ASN A 67 -12.15 -6.63 -2.42
C ASN A 67 -11.62 -5.18 -2.54
N PRO A 68 -12.48 -4.15 -2.50
CA PRO A 68 -12.05 -2.77 -2.63
C PRO A 68 -11.11 -2.34 -1.50
N TRP A 69 -11.28 -2.86 -0.28
CA TRP A 69 -10.41 -2.53 0.85
C TRP A 69 -8.98 -3.04 0.63
N LYS A 70 -8.85 -4.28 0.15
CA LYS A 70 -7.55 -4.85 -0.22
C LYS A 70 -6.92 -4.09 -1.38
N ARG A 71 -7.72 -3.69 -2.38
CA ARG A 71 -7.24 -2.86 -3.49
C ARG A 71 -6.72 -1.51 -3.00
N CYS A 72 -7.44 -0.83 -2.11
CA CYS A 72 -6.97 0.42 -1.50
C CYS A 72 -5.66 0.23 -0.71
N ALA A 73 -5.54 -0.85 0.06
CA ALA A 73 -4.31 -1.15 0.80
C ALA A 73 -3.11 -1.36 -0.13
N GLN A 74 -3.29 -2.11 -1.21
CA GLN A 74 -2.25 -2.34 -2.22
C GLN A 74 -1.82 -1.02 -2.90
N ILE A 75 -2.77 -0.18 -3.29
CA ILE A 75 -2.48 1.14 -3.89
C ILE A 75 -1.64 2.01 -2.94
N LEU A 76 -2.04 2.11 -1.67
CA LEU A 76 -1.30 2.89 -0.67
C LEU A 76 0.08 2.29 -0.38
N TYR A 77 0.19 0.96 -0.34
CA TYR A 77 1.48 0.29 -0.15
C TYR A 77 2.45 0.58 -1.29
N MET A 78 1.95 0.65 -2.52
CA MET A 78 2.79 0.99 -3.68
C MET A 78 3.30 2.43 -3.61
N GLY A 79 2.55 3.36 -3.01
CA GLY A 79 3.09 4.69 -2.69
C GLY A 79 4.37 4.66 -1.83
N LYS A 80 4.59 3.62 -1.01
CA LYS A 80 5.82 3.45 -0.22
C LYS A 80 7.01 2.99 -1.09
N ILE A 81 6.78 2.06 -2.01
CA ILE A 81 7.85 1.25 -2.64
C ILE A 81 8.00 1.42 -4.16
N TYR A 82 7.09 2.14 -4.81
CA TYR A 82 7.13 2.39 -6.25
C TYR A 82 7.86 3.71 -6.52
N GLU A 83 8.83 3.68 -7.44
CA GLU A 83 9.64 4.84 -7.84
C GLU A 83 8.88 5.87 -8.68
#